data_AF-R7ACJ5-F1
#
_entry.id   AF-R7ACJ5-F1
#
_cell.length_a   1.000
_cell.length_b   1.000
_cell.length_c   1.000
_cell.angle_alpha   90.00
_cell.angle_beta   90.00
_cell.angle_gamma   90.00
#
_symmetry.space_group_name_H-M   'P 1'
#
loop_
_entity.id
_entity.type
_entity.pdbx_description
1 polymer ?
#
loop_
_entity_poly.entity_id
_entity_poly.type
_entity_poly.pdbx_seq_one_letter_code
_entity_poly.pdbx_strand_id
1 'polypeptide(L)'
;MFILSGSRTSSYEFLEKEPFETEYGVTGMVRERKEQFRETYVRNNVIGTCLCVLSVIPLFAGILIDEENDLLLCGMVCGMLAMIAVGVTFFIRVGTVWNSFQQLLQEGDYSPRNKKAFGVSGGYWVLVTAIYLACSFLTDRWDLTWIIWVAAAGLYSLLAAILRKRSEK
;
A
#
# COMPACT_ATOMS: atom_id res chain seq x y z
N MET A 1 5.06 12.56 -7.56
CA MET A 1 4.48 11.74 -8.65
C MET A 1 2.98 11.52 -8.48
N PHE A 2 2.48 11.17 -7.28
CA PHE A 2 1.04 10.95 -7.01
C PHE A 2 0.10 12.13 -7.33
N ILE A 3 0.51 13.37 -7.04
CA ILE A 3 -0.34 14.57 -7.26
C ILE A 3 -0.65 14.80 -8.74
N LEU A 4 0.34 14.59 -9.62
CA LEU A 4 0.19 14.75 -11.08
C LEU A 4 -0.61 13.61 -11.72
N SER A 5 -0.53 12.40 -11.15
CA SER A 5 -1.31 11.26 -11.64
C SER A 5 -2.80 11.42 -11.33
N GLY A 6 -3.16 11.93 -10.14
CA GLY A 6 -4.56 12.06 -9.72
C GLY A 6 -5.42 12.91 -10.67
N SER A 7 -4.88 14.03 -11.18
CA SER A 7 -5.61 14.87 -12.13
C SER A 7 -5.83 14.21 -13.49
N ARG A 8 -4.96 13.28 -13.89
CA ARG A 8 -5.10 12.52 -15.15
C ARG A 8 -5.96 11.27 -15.01
N THR A 9 -6.10 10.73 -13.80
CA THR A 9 -6.89 9.53 -13.52
C THR A 9 -8.36 9.84 -13.20
N SER A 10 -8.71 11.11 -12.94
CA SER A 10 -10.09 11.52 -12.62
C SER A 10 -11.12 11.09 -13.68
N SER A 11 -10.80 11.14 -14.97
CA SER A 11 -11.69 10.68 -16.04
C SER A 11 -11.94 9.15 -16.05
N TYR A 12 -11.15 8.38 -15.30
CA TYR A 12 -11.21 6.91 -15.22
C TYR A 12 -11.70 6.40 -13.86
N GLU A 13 -12.11 7.28 -12.96
CA GLU A 13 -12.55 6.95 -11.61
C GLU A 13 -13.82 6.06 -11.60
N PHE A 14 -14.62 6.12 -12.68
CA PHE A 14 -15.78 5.26 -12.88
C PHE A 14 -15.41 3.77 -12.93
N LEU A 15 -14.22 3.41 -13.42
CA LEU A 15 -13.74 2.03 -13.47
C LEU A 15 -13.55 1.45 -12.05
N GLU A 16 -13.26 2.32 -11.08
CA GLU A 16 -13.09 1.93 -9.68
C GLU A 16 -14.44 1.88 -8.94
N LYS A 17 -15.35 2.80 -9.23
CA LYS A 17 -16.60 2.96 -8.47
C LYS A 17 -17.76 2.12 -9.00
N GLU A 18 -17.84 1.92 -10.31
CA GLU A 18 -19.00 1.31 -10.95
C GLU A 18 -18.66 -0.08 -11.51
N PRO A 19 -19.61 -1.04 -11.48
CA PRO A 19 -19.47 -2.28 -12.24
C PRO A 19 -19.67 -1.98 -13.72
N PHE A 20 -18.72 -2.39 -14.55
CA PHE A 20 -18.81 -2.30 -16.01
C PHE A 20 -18.63 -3.68 -16.63
N GLU A 21 -19.25 -3.93 -17.79
CA GLU A 21 -18.97 -5.13 -18.58
C GLU A 21 -17.91 -4.80 -19.63
N THR A 22 -16.82 -5.57 -19.64
CA THR A 22 -15.83 -5.49 -20.72
C THR A 22 -16.38 -6.14 -21.98
N GLU A 23 -16.16 -5.54 -23.15
CA GLU A 23 -16.53 -6.15 -24.43
C GLU A 23 -15.94 -7.57 -24.59
N TYR A 24 -16.70 -8.41 -25.29
CA TYR A 24 -16.35 -9.80 -25.52
C TYR A 24 -14.98 -9.91 -26.19
N GLY A 25 -14.05 -10.64 -25.55
CA GLY A 25 -12.66 -10.83 -26.01
C GLY A 25 -11.63 -9.88 -25.38
N VAL A 26 -12.02 -8.71 -24.88
CA VAL A 26 -11.09 -7.77 -24.23
C VAL A 26 -10.61 -8.30 -22.88
N THR A 27 -11.49 -8.97 -22.13
CA THR A 27 -11.13 -9.63 -20.85
C THR A 27 -10.05 -10.68 -21.03
N GLY A 28 -10.13 -11.47 -22.10
CA GLY A 28 -9.15 -12.50 -22.44
C GLY A 28 -7.77 -11.90 -22.75
N MET A 29 -7.76 -10.85 -23.57
CA MET A 29 -6.53 -10.12 -23.93
C MET A 29 -5.87 -9.48 -22.70
N VAL A 30 -6.65 -8.84 -21.81
CA VAL A 30 -6.12 -8.24 -20.57
C VAL A 30 -5.58 -9.31 -19.63
N ARG A 31 -6.24 -10.46 -19.53
CA ARG A 31 -5.79 -11.60 -18.72
C ARG A 31 -4.47 -12.17 -19.21
N GLU A 32 -4.30 -12.32 -20.52
CA GLU A 32 -3.05 -12.78 -21.13
C GLU A 32 -1.90 -11.81 -20.84
N ARG A 33 -2.13 -10.50 -21.02
CA ARG A 33 -1.14 -9.46 -20.71
C ARG A 33 -0.77 -9.43 -19.23
N LYS A 34 -1.73 -9.65 -18.34
CA LYS A 34 -1.49 -9.76 -16.89
C LYS A 34 -0.59 -10.95 -16.56
N GLU A 35 -0.84 -12.11 -17.17
CA GLU A 35 0.00 -13.30 -16.94
C GLU A 35 1.42 -13.09 -17.46
N GLN A 36 1.58 -12.49 -18.65
CA GLN A 36 2.89 -12.11 -19.19
C GLN A 36 3.62 -11.09 -18.30
N PHE A 37 2.90 -10.13 -17.72
CA PHE A 37 3.48 -9.12 -16.83
C PHE A 37 3.83 -9.68 -15.44
N ARG A 38 3.26 -10.83 -15.05
CA ARG A 38 3.43 -11.41 -13.71
C ARG A 38 4.89 -11.69 -13.36
N GLU A 39 5.67 -12.21 -14.31
CA GLU A 39 7.11 -12.45 -14.08
C GLU A 39 7.88 -11.15 -13.85
N THR A 40 7.57 -10.11 -14.63
CA THR A 40 8.16 -8.78 -14.45
C THR A 40 7.75 -8.16 -13.11
N TYR A 41 6.50 -8.38 -12.70
CA TYR A 41 5.98 -7.95 -11.40
C TYR A 41 6.77 -8.57 -10.24
N VAL A 42 6.90 -9.89 -10.25
CA VAL A 42 7.62 -10.63 -9.20
C VAL A 42 9.09 -10.23 -9.18
N ARG A 43 9.77 -10.22 -10.34
CA ARG A 43 11.20 -9.90 -10.41
C ARG A 43 11.52 -8.51 -9.88
N ASN A 44 10.75 -7.49 -10.28
CA ASN A 44 10.98 -6.13 -9.81
C ASN A 44 10.67 -5.97 -8.31
N ASN A 45 9.65 -6.66 -7.80
CA ASN A 45 9.37 -6.66 -6.37
C ASN A 45 10.48 -7.34 -5.56
N VAL A 46 11.05 -8.44 -6.06
CA VAL A 46 12.21 -9.08 -5.43
C VAL A 46 13.39 -8.12 -5.41
N ILE A 47 13.71 -7.47 -6.54
CA ILE A 47 14.79 -6.48 -6.62
C ILE A 47 14.57 -5.32 -5.64
N GLY A 48 13.37 -4.74 -5.62
CA GLY A 48 13.01 -3.67 -4.69
C GLY A 48 13.15 -4.09 -3.22
N THR A 49 12.75 -5.33 -2.89
CA THR A 49 12.87 -5.88 -1.53
C THR A 49 14.33 -6.08 -1.15
N CYS A 50 15.14 -6.65 -2.04
CA CYS A 50 16.58 -6.81 -1.82
C CYS A 50 17.26 -5.45 -1.62
N LEU A 51 16.93 -4.42 -2.41
CA LEU A 51 17.45 -3.06 -2.24
C LEU A 51 17.09 -2.48 -0.86
N CYS A 52 15.85 -2.65 -0.41
CA CYS A 52 15.43 -2.19 0.91
C CYS A 52 16.16 -2.93 2.04
N VAL A 53 16.34 -4.25 1.95
CA VAL A 53 17.07 -5.02 2.98
C VAL A 53 18.56 -4.65 2.98
N LEU A 54 19.17 -4.50 1.81
CA LEU A 54 20.58 -4.12 1.69
C LEU A 54 20.84 -2.66 2.11
N SER A 55 19.82 -1.80 2.11
CA SER A 55 19.95 -0.39 2.53
C SER A 55 20.39 -0.22 3.99
N VAL A 56 20.22 -1.24 4.82
CA VAL A 56 20.64 -1.23 6.23
C VAL A 56 22.16 -1.40 6.38
N ILE A 57 22.84 -1.97 5.36
CA ILE A 57 24.30 -2.18 5.39
C ILE A 57 25.07 -0.85 5.53
N PRO A 58 24.78 0.20 4.73
CA PRO A 58 25.37 1.54 4.93
C PRO A 58 25.26 2.07 6.36
N LEU A 59 24.12 1.83 7.02
CA LEU A 59 23.90 2.31 8.39
C LEU A 59 24.83 1.61 9.38
N PHE A 60 24.91 0.28 9.33
CA PHE A 60 25.82 -0.48 10.18
C PHE A 60 27.29 -0.20 9.87
N ALA A 61 27.64 0.00 8.60
CA ALA A 61 28.99 0.39 8.22
C ALA A 61 29.38 1.75 8.82
N GLY A 62 28.46 2.72 8.86
CA GLY A 62 28.69 4.02 9.51
C GLY A 62 29.00 3.88 11.00
N ILE A 63 28.21 3.09 11.71
CA ILE A 63 28.38 2.84 13.16
C ILE A 63 29.72 2.15 13.44
N LEU A 64 30.15 1.21 12.60
CA LEU A 64 31.40 0.48 12.80
C LEU A 64 32.67 1.31 12.51
N ILE A 65 32.58 2.32 11.64
CA ILE A 65 33.72 3.17 11.28
C ILE A 65 33.97 4.20 12.37
N ASP A 66 32.94 4.94 12.77
CA ASP A 66 33.06 6.04 13.73
C ASP A 66 31.68 6.40 14.31
N GLU A 67 31.39 5.91 15.52
CA GLU A 67 30.13 6.17 16.22
C GLU A 67 30.04 7.61 16.76
N GLU A 68 31.17 8.26 17.03
CA GLU A 68 31.19 9.61 17.62
C GLU A 68 31.05 10.71 16.55
N ASN A 69 31.15 10.36 15.26
CA ASN A 69 31.05 11.30 14.17
C ASN A 69 29.62 11.45 13.65
N ASP A 70 28.88 12.34 14.30
CA ASP A 70 27.48 12.66 13.97
C ASP A 70 27.27 13.02 12.48
N LEU A 71 28.24 13.70 11.85
CA LEU A 71 28.15 14.08 10.43
C LEU A 71 28.23 12.85 9.51
N LEU A 72 29.11 11.90 9.83
CA LEU A 72 29.24 10.65 9.08
C LEU A 72 27.98 9.80 9.22
N LEU A 73 27.47 9.63 10.44
CA LEU A 73 26.24 8.88 10.71
C LEU A 73 25.04 9.49 9.98
N CYS A 74 24.89 10.82 10.03
CA CYS A 74 23.83 11.54 9.31
C CYS A 74 23.93 11.30 7.79
N GLY A 75 25.15 11.32 7.23
CA GLY A 75 25.40 11.00 5.82
C GLY A 75 25.00 9.57 5.44
N MET A 76 25.30 8.60 6.29
CA MET A 76 24.94 7.18 6.05
C MET A 76 23.43 6.94 6.15
N VAL A 77 22.74 7.60 7.09
CA VAL A 77 21.27 7.58 7.18
C VAL A 77 20.65 8.18 5.92
N CYS A 78 21.16 9.32 5.44
CA CYS A 78 20.70 9.92 4.18
C CYS A 78 20.89 8.96 3.00
N GLY A 79 22.04 8.27 2.94
CA GLY A 79 22.32 7.26 1.92
C GLY A 79 21.36 6.07 1.98
N MET A 80 21.08 5.55 3.18
CA MET A 80 20.09 4.50 3.41
C MET A 80 18.70 4.93 2.90
N LEU A 81 18.24 6.13 3.27
CA LEU A 81 16.95 6.65 2.84
C LEU A 81 16.88 6.82 1.32
N ALA A 82 17.96 7.26 0.67
CA ALA A 82 18.02 7.35 -0.79
C ALA A 82 17.89 5.97 -1.45
N MET A 83 18.55 4.94 -0.91
CA MET A 83 18.44 3.56 -1.41
C MET A 83 17.02 3.01 -1.25
N ILE A 84 16.38 3.27 -0.10
CA ILE A 84 14.98 2.91 0.14
C ILE A 84 14.07 3.62 -0.87
N ALA A 85 14.28 4.91 -1.12
CA ALA A 85 13.48 5.67 -2.08
C ALA A 85 13.54 5.08 -3.49
N VAL A 86 14.71 4.57 -3.91
CA VAL A 86 14.86 3.83 -5.17
C VAL A 86 14.03 2.55 -5.12
N GLY A 87 14.16 1.72 -4.09
CA GLY A 87 13.39 0.48 -3.94
C GLY A 87 11.88 0.70 -3.96
N VAL A 88 11.40 1.72 -3.24
CA VAL A 88 9.98 2.12 -3.22
C VAL A 88 9.49 2.58 -4.58
N THR A 89 10.32 3.26 -5.37
CA THR A 89 9.95 3.67 -6.73
C THR A 89 9.69 2.46 -7.64
N PHE A 90 10.45 1.37 -7.49
CA PHE A 90 10.18 0.13 -8.22
C PHE A 90 8.84 -0.48 -7.82
N PHE A 91 8.55 -0.55 -6.51
CA PHE A 91 7.26 -1.04 -6.01
C PHE A 91 6.08 -0.23 -6.54
N ILE A 92 6.18 1.10 -6.52
CA ILE A 92 5.09 1.98 -7.00
C ILE A 92 4.86 1.77 -8.49
N ARG A 93 5.91 1.78 -9.32
CA ARG A 93 5.77 1.65 -10.78
C ARG A 93 5.09 0.33 -11.17
N VAL A 94 5.55 -0.75 -10.56
CA VAL A 94 5.13 -2.11 -10.93
C VAL A 94 3.80 -2.47 -10.28
N GLY A 95 3.58 -2.01 -9.04
CA GLY A 95 2.32 -2.09 -8.33
C GLY A 95 1.19 -1.34 -9.02
N THR A 96 1.45 -0.13 -9.54
CA THR A 96 0.42 0.65 -10.25
C THR A 96 -0.07 -0.09 -11.49
N VAL A 97 0.84 -0.63 -12.31
CA VAL A 97 0.47 -1.39 -13.52
C VAL A 97 -0.29 -2.67 -13.17
N TRP A 98 0.18 -3.41 -12.17
CA TRP A 98 -0.51 -4.61 -11.70
C TRP A 98 -1.93 -4.31 -11.21
N ASN A 99 -2.07 -3.23 -10.45
CA ASN A 99 -3.34 -2.76 -9.92
C ASN A 99 -4.32 -2.36 -11.03
N SER A 100 -3.84 -1.72 -12.09
CA SER A 100 -4.65 -1.43 -13.29
C SER A 100 -5.18 -2.70 -13.96
N PHE A 101 -4.40 -3.78 -14.04
CA PHE A 101 -4.90 -5.05 -14.56
C PHE A 101 -5.97 -5.67 -13.65
N GLN A 102 -5.81 -5.60 -12.32
CA GLN A 102 -6.83 -6.07 -11.37
C GLN A 102 -8.13 -5.27 -11.49
N GLN A 103 -8.03 -3.94 -11.66
CA GLN A 103 -9.17 -3.05 -11.84
C GLN A 103 -9.93 -3.34 -13.14
N LEU A 104 -9.21 -3.53 -14.26
CA LEU A 104 -9.82 -3.86 -15.56
C LEU A 104 -10.52 -5.22 -15.56
N LEU A 105 -9.96 -6.20 -14.85
CA LEU A 105 -10.55 -7.53 -14.70
C LEU A 105 -11.58 -7.61 -13.56
N GLN A 106 -11.75 -6.54 -12.77
CA GLN A 106 -12.57 -6.51 -11.56
C GLN A 106 -12.25 -7.66 -10.58
N GLU A 107 -10.96 -7.96 -10.42
CA GLU A 107 -10.47 -9.02 -9.55
C GLU A 107 -9.97 -8.44 -8.20
N GLY A 108 -9.99 -9.26 -7.14
CA GLY A 108 -9.54 -8.87 -5.80
C GLY A 108 -10.37 -7.75 -5.18
N ASP A 109 -9.71 -6.64 -4.84
CA ASP A 109 -10.32 -5.46 -4.19
C ASP A 109 -11.25 -4.69 -5.11
N TYR A 110 -11.11 -4.84 -6.44
CA TYR A 110 -11.96 -4.21 -7.45
C TYR A 110 -13.16 -5.08 -7.87
N SER A 111 -13.39 -6.20 -7.20
CA SER A 111 -14.61 -6.97 -7.44
C SER A 111 -15.84 -6.14 -7.03
N PRO A 112 -16.98 -6.25 -7.75
CA PRO A 112 -18.21 -5.53 -7.40
C PRO A 112 -18.66 -5.74 -5.94
N ARG A 113 -18.27 -6.89 -5.37
CA ARG A 113 -18.51 -7.29 -3.98
C ARG A 113 -17.67 -6.47 -2.99
N ASN A 114 -16.40 -6.19 -3.29
CA ASN A 114 -15.49 -5.43 -2.42
C ASN A 114 -15.59 -3.91 -2.59
N LYS A 115 -16.01 -3.42 -3.77
CA LYS A 115 -16.22 -1.98 -4.04
C LYS A 115 -17.21 -1.32 -3.05
N LYS A 116 -18.25 -2.04 -2.61
CA LYS A 116 -19.22 -1.54 -1.61
C LYS A 116 -18.68 -1.53 -0.17
N ALA A 117 -17.72 -2.40 0.15
CA ALA A 117 -17.12 -2.49 1.48
C ALA A 117 -16.05 -1.40 1.72
N PHE A 118 -15.40 -0.94 0.64
CA PHE A 118 -14.33 0.05 0.70
C PHE A 118 -14.77 1.42 1.25
N GLY A 119 -15.98 1.89 0.89
CA GLY A 119 -16.51 3.16 1.39
C GLY A 119 -16.77 3.18 2.90
N VAL A 120 -17.18 2.04 3.47
CA VAL A 120 -17.42 1.90 4.92
C VAL A 120 -16.09 1.74 5.67
N SER A 121 -15.11 1.07 5.05
CA SER A 121 -13.77 0.89 5.59
C SER A 121 -13.00 2.20 5.75
N GLY A 122 -13.04 3.08 4.73
CA GLY A 122 -12.35 4.36 4.78
C GLY A 122 -12.82 5.26 5.93
N GLY A 123 -14.14 5.36 6.15
CA GLY A 123 -14.71 6.14 7.25
C GLY A 123 -14.34 5.60 8.63
N TYR A 124 -14.32 4.28 8.80
CA TYR A 124 -13.89 3.62 10.04
C TYR A 124 -12.44 3.97 10.40
N TRP A 125 -11.51 3.85 9.45
CA TRP A 125 -10.09 4.11 9.71
C TRP A 125 -9.80 5.58 10.00
N VAL A 126 -10.49 6.51 9.33
CA VAL A 126 -10.36 7.94 9.63
C VAL A 126 -10.84 8.25 11.05
N LEU A 127 -11.96 7.67 11.48
CA LEU A 127 -12.50 7.87 12.83
C LEU A 127 -11.60 7.26 13.91
N VAL A 128 -11.09 6.04 13.71
CA VAL A 128 -10.11 5.41 14.60
C VAL A 128 -8.84 6.26 14.72
N THR A 129 -8.34 6.78 13.60
CA THR A 129 -7.14 7.63 13.58
C THR A 129 -7.38 8.93 14.35
N ALA A 130 -8.55 9.56 14.17
CA ALA A 130 -8.92 10.76 14.92
C ALA A 130 -9.00 10.51 16.44
N ILE A 131 -9.59 9.38 16.86
CA ILE A 131 -9.65 8.98 18.27
C ILE A 131 -8.25 8.72 18.82
N TYR A 132 -7.43 7.96 18.09
CA TYR A 132 -6.04 7.70 18.48
C TYR A 132 -5.25 8.99 18.68
N LEU A 133 -5.30 9.91 17.72
CA LEU A 133 -4.59 11.18 17.81
C LEU A 133 -5.11 12.03 18.98
N ALA A 134 -6.44 12.14 19.15
CA ALA A 134 -7.02 12.88 20.27
C ALA A 134 -6.59 12.31 21.63
N CYS A 135 -6.63 10.98 21.79
CA CYS A 135 -6.17 10.32 23.02
C CYS A 135 -4.66 10.47 23.24
N SER A 136 -3.84 10.34 22.19
CA SER A 136 -2.39 10.54 22.26
C SER A 136 -2.02 11.96 22.67
N PHE A 137 -2.62 12.98 22.05
CA PHE A 137 -2.31 14.38 22.38
C PHE A 137 -2.83 14.80 23.77
N LEU A 138 -3.94 14.24 24.25
CA LEU A 138 -4.47 14.57 25.58
C LEU A 138 -3.71 13.87 26.71
N THR A 139 -3.25 12.64 26.48
CA THR A 139 -2.64 11.81 27.53
C THR A 139 -1.11 11.89 27.52
N ASP A 140 -0.52 12.33 26.40
CA ASP A 140 0.93 12.36 26.11
C ASP A 140 1.64 11.01 26.33
N ARG A 141 0.85 9.93 26.42
CA ARG A 141 1.28 8.55 26.69
C ARG A 141 1.24 7.72 25.42
N TRP A 142 2.13 8.07 24.49
CA TRP A 142 2.34 7.37 23.23
C TRP A 142 2.72 5.88 23.42
N ASP A 143 3.24 5.53 24.60
CA ASP A 143 3.59 4.18 25.05
C ASP A 143 2.38 3.25 25.25
N LEU A 144 1.20 3.80 25.56
CA LEU A 144 -0.02 3.02 25.78
C LEU A 144 -1.08 3.21 24.69
N THR A 145 -1.17 4.40 24.10
CA THR A 145 -2.21 4.71 23.12
C THR A 145 -2.09 3.92 21.83
N TRP A 146 -0.93 3.34 21.51
CA TRP A 146 -0.75 2.46 20.36
C TRP A 146 -1.61 1.19 20.44
N ILE A 147 -2.05 0.76 21.62
CA ILE A 147 -2.96 -0.38 21.80
C ILE A 147 -4.30 -0.14 21.08
N ILE A 148 -4.72 1.11 20.95
CA ILE A 148 -5.93 1.51 20.20
C ILE A 148 -5.83 1.02 18.75
N TRP A 149 -4.66 1.12 18.12
CA TRP A 149 -4.43 0.64 16.76
C TRP A 149 -4.58 -0.87 16.65
N VAL A 150 -4.00 -1.63 17.58
CA VAL A 150 -4.09 -3.09 17.59
C VAL A 150 -5.55 -3.55 17.80
N ALA A 151 -6.24 -2.93 18.76
CA ALA A 151 -7.65 -3.21 19.03
C ALA A 151 -8.53 -2.89 17.80
N ALA A 152 -8.29 -1.76 17.14
CA ALA A 152 -9.03 -1.37 15.95
C ALA A 152 -8.80 -2.31 14.76
N ALA A 153 -7.57 -2.81 14.57
CA ALA A 153 -7.28 -3.81 13.54
C ALA A 153 -8.05 -5.12 13.78
N GLY A 154 -8.08 -5.59 15.03
CA GLY A 154 -8.88 -6.74 15.45
C GLY A 154 -10.37 -6.56 15.17
N LEU A 155 -10.94 -5.41 15.58
CA LEU A 155 -12.35 -5.10 15.35
C LEU A 155 -12.70 -5.04 13.86
N TYR A 156 -11.82 -4.45 13.05
CA TYR A 156 -12.00 -4.37 11.60
C TYR A 156 -12.00 -5.74 10.94
N SER A 157 -11.09 -6.64 11.32
CA SER A 157 -11.06 -8.01 10.79
C SER A 157 -12.35 -8.78 11.06
N LEU A 158 -12.94 -8.60 12.24
CA LEU A 158 -14.22 -9.20 12.61
C LEU A 158 -15.37 -8.60 11.78
N LEU A 159 -15.42 -7.27 11.64
CA LEU A 159 -16.41 -6.59 10.80
C LEU A 159 -16.33 -7.05 9.34
N ALA A 160 -15.12 -7.14 8.78
CA ALA A 160 -14.89 -7.62 7.42
C ALA A 160 -15.36 -9.07 7.24
N ALA A 161 -15.10 -9.95 8.22
CA ALA A 161 -15.56 -11.33 8.20
C ALA A 161 -17.10 -11.43 8.22
N ILE A 162 -17.76 -10.61 9.04
CA ILE A 162 -19.24 -10.58 9.13
C ILE A 162 -19.86 -10.05 7.84
N LEU A 163 -19.33 -8.95 7.30
CA LEU A 163 -19.81 -8.36 6.04
C LEU A 163 -19.65 -9.33 4.87
N ARG A 164 -18.50 -10.03 4.80
CA ARG A 164 -18.25 -11.06 3.78
C ARG A 164 -19.24 -12.21 3.88
N LYS A 165 -19.54 -12.69 5.10
CA LYS A 165 -20.52 -13.77 5.33
C LYS A 165 -21.94 -13.36 4.98
N ARG A 166 -22.31 -12.08 5.17
CA ARG A 166 -23.66 -11.57 4.86
C ARG A 166 -23.93 -11.48 3.36
N SER A 167 -22.93 -11.20 2.55
CA SER A 167 -23.08 -11.09 1.09
C SER A 167 -23.03 -12.44 0.35
N GLU A 168 -22.94 -13.56 1.09
CA GLU A 168 -22.95 -14.92 0.55
C GLU A 168 -24.35 -15.58 0.66
N LYS A 169 -25.29 -14.90 1.31
CA LYS A 169 -26.73 -15.21 1.33
C LYS A 169 -27.46 -14.24 0.42
#